data_AF-A0AAY4DPL8-F1
#
_entry.id   AF-A0AAY4DPL8-F1
#
_cell.length_a   1.000
_cell.length_b   1.000
_cell.length_c   1.000
_cell.angle_alpha   90.00
_cell.angle_beta   90.00
_cell.angle_gamma   90.00
#
_symmetry.space_group_name_H-M   'P 1'
#
loop_
_entity.id
_entity.type
_entity.pdbx_description
1 polymer ?
#
loop_
_entity_poly.entity_id
_entity_poly.type
_entity_poly.pdbx_seq_one_letter_code
_entity_poly.pdbx_strand_id
1 'polypeptide(L)'
;MVDLEPGTMDSVRSGPFGQIFRPDNFVFGQSGAGNNWAKGHYTEGAELVDSVLDVVRKEAESCDCLQGFQLTHSLGGGTGSGMGTLLISKIREEYPDRIMNTFSVMPSPKVSDTVVEPYNATLSVHQLVENTDETFCIDNEALYDICFRTLKLTTPTYGGKYVPRAVMVDLEPGTMDSVRSGPFGQIFRPDNFVFGQSGAGNNWAKGHYTEGAELVDSVLDVVRKEAESCDCLQGFQLTHSLGGGTGSGMGTLLISKIREEYPDRIMNTFSVMPSPKVSDTIVEPYNATLSVNQLVENTDETFCIDNEALYDICFRTLKLTTPSYGDLNHLVSSTMSGVTTCLRFPGQLNADLRKLAVNMVPFPRLHFFMPGFAPLTSRGSEQYRALTVPELTQQMFDAKNMMTACDPRHGRYLTVAAIFRGRMSMKEVDEQMLNVQNKNSSYFVEWIPNNVKTAVCDIPPRGLKMAATFIGNSTAIQEPFKRISEQFTAMIRRKAFLHWYTGEGMDEMEFTEAESNLNDLVSEYQQYQDATAEDGDFEEEGEEEVA
;
A
#
# COMPACT_ATOMS: atom_id res chain seq x y z
N MET A 1 0.23 -13.48 40.68
CA MET A 1 -0.26 -12.81 39.46
C MET A 1 -1.75 -12.61 39.63
N VAL A 2 -2.26 -11.43 39.31
CA VAL A 2 -3.64 -11.03 39.59
C VAL A 2 -4.24 -10.41 38.35
N ASP A 3 -5.42 -10.88 37.98
CA ASP A 3 -6.23 -10.30 36.91
C ASP A 3 -7.71 -10.50 37.25
N LEU A 4 -8.56 -9.54 36.89
CA LEU A 4 -9.99 -9.64 37.09
C LEU A 4 -10.64 -10.53 36.00
N GLU A 5 -9.94 -10.79 34.89
CA GLU A 5 -10.41 -11.65 33.80
C GLU A 5 -9.69 -13.01 33.74
N PRO A 6 -10.43 -14.13 33.62
CA PRO A 6 -9.83 -15.47 33.59
C PRO A 6 -9.05 -15.76 32.29
N GLY A 7 -9.40 -15.13 31.17
CA GLY A 7 -8.80 -15.42 29.85
C GLY A 7 -7.32 -15.05 29.74
N THR A 8 -6.89 -13.97 30.42
CA THR A 8 -5.48 -13.55 30.44
C THR A 8 -4.61 -14.57 31.19
N MET A 9 -5.14 -15.15 32.27
CA MET A 9 -4.41 -16.10 33.11
C MET A 9 -4.16 -17.43 32.41
N ASP A 10 -5.16 -17.95 31.69
CA ASP A 10 -5.00 -19.17 30.89
C ASP A 10 -3.95 -18.98 29.77
N SER A 11 -3.85 -17.77 29.23
CA SER A 11 -2.83 -17.41 28.25
C SER A 11 -1.42 -17.39 28.85
N VAL A 12 -1.26 -16.89 30.07
CA VAL A 12 0.04 -16.91 30.77
C VAL A 12 0.43 -18.34 31.16
N ARG A 13 -0.54 -19.14 31.61
CA ARG A 13 -0.30 -20.53 32.01
C ARG A 13 0.11 -21.42 30.84
N SER A 14 -0.45 -21.19 29.66
CA SER A 14 -0.09 -21.90 28.41
C SER A 14 1.16 -21.36 27.72
N GLY A 15 1.67 -20.21 28.17
CA GLY A 15 2.88 -19.60 27.62
C GLY A 15 4.18 -20.35 27.95
N PRO A 16 5.28 -20.04 27.24
CA PRO A 16 6.57 -20.76 27.35
C PRO A 16 7.22 -20.70 28.74
N PHE A 17 6.79 -19.75 29.59
CA PHE A 17 7.29 -19.55 30.96
C PHE A 17 6.24 -19.81 32.04
N GLY A 18 5.06 -20.36 31.68
CA GLY A 18 3.95 -20.56 32.62
C GLY A 18 4.27 -21.50 33.79
N GLN A 19 5.25 -22.40 33.63
CA GLN A 19 5.69 -23.33 34.68
C GLN A 19 6.56 -22.69 35.78
N ILE A 20 7.01 -21.45 35.60
CA ILE A 20 7.86 -20.74 36.58
C ILE A 20 7.02 -20.21 37.74
N PHE A 21 5.73 -19.93 37.51
CA PHE A 21 4.84 -19.35 38.52
C PHE A 21 4.12 -20.44 39.31
N ARG A 22 4.11 -20.32 40.65
CA ARG A 22 3.37 -21.25 41.52
C ARG A 22 1.86 -21.15 41.22
N PRO A 23 1.16 -22.29 40.99
CA PRO A 23 -0.29 -22.28 40.71
C PRO A 23 -1.12 -21.63 41.81
N ASP A 24 -0.68 -21.73 43.07
CA ASP A 24 -1.38 -21.18 44.24
C ASP A 24 -1.30 -19.64 44.32
N ASN A 25 -0.44 -19.01 43.51
CA ASN A 25 -0.20 -17.55 43.53
C ASN A 25 -0.97 -16.81 42.42
N PHE A 26 -1.95 -17.49 41.79
CA PHE A 26 -2.86 -16.91 40.81
C PHE A 26 -4.20 -16.61 41.47
N VAL A 27 -4.60 -15.33 41.48
CA VAL A 27 -5.89 -14.88 42.02
C VAL A 27 -6.67 -14.19 40.91
N PHE A 28 -7.86 -14.68 40.59
CA PHE A 28 -8.68 -14.13 39.51
C PHE A 28 -10.12 -13.82 39.91
N GLY A 29 -10.67 -12.78 39.29
CA GLY A 29 -12.07 -12.37 39.41
C GLY A 29 -13.02 -13.12 38.47
N GLN A 30 -14.33 -12.90 38.64
CA GLN A 30 -15.40 -13.42 37.77
C GLN A 30 -15.87 -12.39 36.72
N SER A 31 -15.56 -11.10 36.91
CA SER A 31 -15.94 -9.98 36.04
C SER A 31 -14.78 -9.00 35.87
N GLY A 32 -14.64 -8.42 34.68
CA GLY A 32 -13.59 -7.46 34.35
C GLY A 32 -13.98 -6.00 34.61
N ALA A 33 -13.00 -5.18 35.03
CA ALA A 33 -13.21 -3.77 35.37
C ALA A 33 -13.50 -2.85 34.15
N GLY A 34 -13.50 -3.38 32.92
CA GLY A 34 -13.94 -2.67 31.71
C GLY A 34 -13.26 -1.31 31.50
N ASN A 35 -11.95 -1.24 31.72
CA ASN A 35 -11.12 -0.03 31.61
C ASN A 35 -11.51 1.15 32.52
N ASN A 36 -12.32 0.93 33.56
CA ASN A 36 -12.69 1.98 34.51
C ASN A 36 -11.90 1.85 35.82
N TRP A 37 -11.08 2.86 36.13
CA TRP A 37 -10.28 2.92 37.35
C TRP A 37 -11.14 2.80 38.62
N ALA A 38 -12.30 3.46 38.68
CA ALA A 38 -13.15 3.45 39.87
C ALA A 38 -13.76 2.07 40.15
N LYS A 39 -14.06 1.29 39.11
CA LYS A 39 -14.52 -0.10 39.28
C LYS A 39 -13.42 -0.99 39.83
N GLY A 40 -12.20 -0.83 39.31
CA GLY A 40 -11.02 -1.53 39.81
C GLY A 40 -10.65 -1.13 41.24
N HIS A 41 -10.85 0.13 41.63
CA HIS A 41 -10.42 0.63 42.94
C HIS A 41 -11.49 0.50 44.04
N TYR A 42 -12.77 0.72 43.75
CA TYR A 42 -13.81 0.79 44.78
C TYR A 42 -14.80 -0.38 44.79
N THR A 43 -14.95 -1.13 43.69
CA THR A 43 -15.94 -2.20 43.60
C THR A 43 -15.31 -3.57 43.42
N GLU A 44 -14.92 -3.94 42.19
CA GLU A 44 -14.53 -5.31 41.84
C GLU A 44 -13.13 -5.65 42.37
N GLY A 45 -12.20 -4.69 42.33
CA GLY A 45 -10.88 -4.93 42.91
C GLY A 45 -10.91 -4.97 44.43
N ALA A 46 -11.78 -4.20 45.09
CA ALA A 46 -11.91 -4.22 46.55
C ALA A 46 -12.39 -5.59 47.07
N GLU A 47 -13.27 -6.28 46.34
CA GLU A 47 -13.69 -7.64 46.68
C GLU A 47 -12.55 -8.66 46.58
N LEU A 48 -11.59 -8.45 45.67
CA LEU A 48 -10.50 -9.39 45.41
C LEU A 48 -9.22 -9.08 46.21
N VAL A 49 -9.03 -7.83 46.65
CA VAL A 49 -7.80 -7.36 47.31
C VAL A 49 -7.48 -8.15 48.57
N ASP A 50 -8.47 -8.46 49.41
CA ASP A 50 -8.24 -9.21 50.65
C ASP A 50 -7.65 -10.61 50.37
N SER A 51 -8.15 -11.27 49.32
CA SER A 51 -7.62 -12.59 48.90
C SER A 51 -6.19 -12.48 48.38
N VAL A 52 -5.86 -11.39 47.68
CA VAL A 52 -4.49 -11.15 47.22
C VAL A 52 -3.56 -10.83 48.39
N LEU A 53 -4.01 -10.02 49.36
CA LEU A 53 -3.23 -9.69 50.55
C LEU A 53 -2.91 -10.93 51.38
N ASP A 54 -3.83 -11.89 51.51
CA ASP A 54 -3.56 -13.15 52.20
C ASP A 54 -2.45 -13.98 51.53
N VAL A 55 -2.41 -14.00 50.18
CA VAL A 55 -1.31 -14.62 49.44
C VAL A 55 0.00 -13.86 49.65
N VAL A 56 -0.05 -12.52 49.63
CA VAL A 56 1.12 -11.66 49.89
C VAL A 56 1.67 -11.88 51.30
N ARG A 57 0.80 -11.95 52.32
CA ARG A 57 1.18 -12.25 53.71
C ARG A 57 1.84 -13.62 53.82
N LYS A 58 1.25 -14.66 53.22
CA LYS A 58 1.81 -16.01 53.23
C LYS A 58 3.20 -16.08 52.60
N GLU A 59 3.42 -15.38 51.49
CA GLU A 59 4.74 -15.32 50.85
C GLU A 59 5.72 -14.45 51.66
N ALA A 60 5.26 -13.34 52.26
CA ALA A 60 6.07 -12.50 53.13
C ALA A 60 6.54 -13.24 54.40
N GLU A 61 5.67 -14.05 55.02
CA GLU A 61 6.02 -14.91 56.16
C GLU A 61 6.97 -16.04 55.78
N SER A 62 6.96 -16.49 54.51
CA SER A 62 7.86 -17.52 54.00
C SER A 62 9.27 -17.03 53.70
N CYS A 63 9.49 -15.71 53.72
CA CYS A 63 10.78 -15.09 53.44
C CYS A 63 11.65 -14.96 54.69
N ASP A 64 12.90 -15.42 54.63
CA ASP A 64 13.86 -15.27 55.73
C ASP A 64 14.20 -13.79 56.05
N CYS A 65 14.19 -12.92 55.02
CA CYS A 65 14.40 -11.48 55.16
C CYS A 65 13.68 -10.70 54.05
N LEU A 66 12.55 -10.08 54.39
CA LEU A 66 11.78 -9.25 53.45
C LEU A 66 12.40 -7.84 53.36
N GLN A 67 12.97 -7.52 52.19
CA GLN A 67 13.58 -6.20 51.92
C GLN A 67 12.58 -5.17 51.41
N GLY A 68 11.57 -5.60 50.64
CA GLY A 68 10.60 -4.71 50.01
C GLY A 68 9.66 -5.45 49.07
N PHE A 69 8.73 -4.72 48.48
CA PHE A 69 7.78 -5.23 47.50
C PHE A 69 8.03 -4.61 46.13
N GLN A 70 7.96 -5.44 45.09
CA GLN A 70 8.05 -5.01 43.71
C GLN A 70 6.72 -5.30 43.00
N LEU A 71 6.08 -4.27 42.49
CA LEU A 71 4.80 -4.37 41.78
C LEU A 71 4.92 -3.90 40.34
N THR A 72 4.45 -4.70 39.40
CA THR A 72 4.36 -4.32 37.97
C THR A 72 2.91 -4.16 37.60
N HIS A 73 2.52 -2.98 37.12
CA HIS A 73 1.13 -2.68 36.79
C HIS A 73 1.02 -1.66 35.64
N SER A 74 -0.14 -1.65 34.99
CA SER A 74 -0.46 -0.71 33.91
C SER A 74 -1.28 0.46 34.45
N LEU A 75 -0.97 1.68 34.03
CA LEU A 75 -1.70 2.88 34.44
C LEU A 75 -2.91 3.19 33.55
N GLY A 76 -3.05 2.51 32.41
CA GLY A 76 -4.17 2.72 31.47
C GLY A 76 -5.40 1.85 31.74
N GLY A 77 -5.20 0.57 32.07
CA GLY A 77 -6.29 -0.42 32.18
C GLY A 77 -7.02 -0.38 33.53
N GLY A 78 -8.29 -0.76 33.59
CA GLY A 78 -9.12 -0.68 34.81
C GLY A 78 -8.59 -1.55 35.96
N THR A 79 -8.19 -2.79 35.67
CA THR A 79 -7.60 -3.72 36.65
C THR A 79 -6.21 -3.28 37.08
N GLY A 80 -5.30 -3.04 36.12
CA GLY A 80 -3.91 -2.69 36.43
C GLY A 80 -3.77 -1.35 37.15
N SER A 81 -4.61 -0.38 36.80
CA SER A 81 -4.54 0.98 37.36
C SER A 81 -5.32 1.08 38.68
N GLY A 82 -6.62 0.71 38.66
CA GLY A 82 -7.50 0.81 39.82
C GLY A 82 -7.16 -0.17 40.95
N MET A 83 -7.16 -1.47 40.65
CA MET A 83 -6.85 -2.49 41.67
C MET A 83 -5.36 -2.45 42.05
N GLY A 84 -4.46 -2.24 41.08
CA GLY A 84 -3.02 -2.15 41.34
C GLY A 84 -2.67 -1.03 42.31
N THR A 85 -3.27 0.16 42.17
CA THR A 85 -3.05 1.28 43.09
C THR A 85 -3.68 1.04 44.47
N LEU A 86 -4.86 0.41 44.53
CA LEU A 86 -5.46 0.00 45.81
C LEU A 86 -4.54 -0.98 46.56
N LEU A 87 -3.97 -1.95 45.84
CA LEU A 87 -3.08 -2.95 46.44
C LEU A 87 -1.81 -2.30 47.01
N ILE A 88 -1.24 -1.34 46.28
CA ILE A 88 -0.07 -0.58 46.74
C ILE A 88 -0.37 0.16 48.04
N SER A 89 -1.52 0.85 48.11
CA SER A 89 -1.96 1.56 49.32
C SER A 89 -2.14 0.60 50.50
N LYS A 90 -2.80 -0.55 50.28
CA LYS A 90 -3.02 -1.56 51.34
C LYS A 90 -1.73 -2.21 51.83
N ILE A 91 -0.81 -2.55 50.94
CA ILE A 91 0.49 -3.12 51.35
C ILE A 91 1.32 -2.08 52.10
N ARG A 92 1.24 -0.79 51.72
CA ARG A 92 1.92 0.29 52.45
C ARG A 92 1.33 0.50 53.86
N GLU A 93 0.01 0.35 54.02
CA GLU A 93 -0.64 0.35 55.35
C GLU A 93 -0.15 -0.80 56.23
N GLU A 94 0.01 -2.01 55.68
CA GLU A 94 0.45 -3.19 56.45
C GLU A 94 1.96 -3.23 56.72
N TYR A 95 2.77 -2.73 55.79
CA TYR A 95 4.24 -2.79 55.84
C TYR A 95 4.88 -1.41 55.61
N PRO A 96 4.72 -0.46 56.54
CA PRO A 96 5.18 0.93 56.36
C PRO A 96 6.72 1.06 56.29
N ASP A 97 7.46 0.16 56.96
CA ASP A 97 8.92 0.20 57.03
C ASP A 97 9.62 -0.55 55.87
N ARG A 98 8.88 -0.99 54.86
CA ARG A 98 9.40 -1.75 53.71
C ARG A 98 9.37 -0.90 52.45
N ILE A 99 10.43 -1.04 51.65
CA ILE A 99 10.56 -0.30 50.40
C ILE A 99 9.49 -0.78 49.42
N MET A 100 8.76 0.17 48.85
CA MET A 100 7.78 -0.07 47.80
C MET A 100 8.34 0.40 46.46
N ASN A 101 8.61 -0.55 45.56
CA ASN A 101 9.11 -0.28 44.22
C ASN A 101 8.07 -0.69 43.17
N THR A 102 7.79 0.18 42.20
CA THR A 102 6.82 -0.10 41.13
C THR A 102 7.41 0.04 39.73
N PHE A 103 7.02 -0.86 38.85
CA PHE A 103 7.21 -0.75 37.41
C PHE A 103 5.86 -0.40 36.79
N SER A 104 5.69 0.87 36.46
CA SER A 104 4.42 1.43 36.02
C SER A 104 4.48 1.70 34.53
N VAL A 105 3.62 1.01 33.77
CA VAL A 105 3.52 1.19 32.33
C VAL A 105 2.59 2.37 32.04
N MET A 106 3.15 3.42 31.44
CA MET A 106 2.42 4.63 31.06
C MET A 106 1.60 4.35 29.79
N PRO A 107 0.33 4.79 29.73
CA PRO A 107 -0.48 4.65 28.52
C PRO A 107 0.08 5.51 27.40
N SER A 108 -0.15 5.09 26.15
CA SER A 108 0.23 5.86 24.96
C SER A 108 -0.99 6.02 24.05
N PRO A 109 -1.32 7.26 23.61
CA PRO A 109 -2.45 7.52 22.73
C PRO A 109 -2.29 6.92 21.33
N LYS A 110 -1.09 6.43 20.98
CA LYS A 110 -0.82 5.75 19.70
C LYS A 110 -1.05 4.24 19.74
N VAL A 111 -1.20 3.66 20.93
CA VAL A 111 -1.22 2.20 21.14
C VAL A 111 -2.56 1.70 21.68
N SER A 112 -3.39 2.56 22.28
CA SER A 112 -4.66 2.16 22.89
C SER A 112 -5.82 3.06 22.47
N ASP A 113 -6.97 2.43 22.21
CA ASP A 113 -8.22 3.07 21.77
C ASP A 113 -9.11 3.53 22.94
N THR A 114 -8.62 3.43 24.18
CA THR A 114 -9.44 3.66 25.37
C THR A 114 -9.43 5.14 25.80
N VAL A 115 -10.55 5.82 25.56
CA VAL A 115 -10.74 7.26 25.84
C VAL A 115 -10.53 7.64 27.32
N VAL A 116 -10.73 6.70 28.25
CA VAL A 116 -10.63 6.96 29.70
C VAL A 116 -9.22 6.81 30.29
N GLU A 117 -8.23 6.39 29.49
CA GLU A 117 -6.86 6.17 29.96
C GLU A 117 -6.18 7.38 30.59
N PRO A 118 -6.30 8.62 30.07
CA PRO A 118 -5.67 9.78 30.69
C PRO A 118 -6.20 10.04 32.11
N TYR A 119 -7.50 9.77 32.34
CA TYR A 119 -8.11 9.89 33.66
C TYR A 119 -7.60 8.80 34.61
N ASN A 120 -7.56 7.55 34.15
CA ASN A 120 -7.04 6.42 34.92
C ASN A 120 -5.57 6.65 35.32
N ALA A 121 -4.74 7.13 34.40
CA ALA A 121 -3.34 7.40 34.64
C ALA A 121 -3.13 8.54 35.64
N THR A 122 -3.89 9.63 35.51
CA THR A 122 -3.79 10.77 36.44
C THR A 122 -4.14 10.37 37.87
N LEU A 123 -5.24 9.63 38.05
CA LEU A 123 -5.66 9.11 39.35
C LEU A 123 -4.66 8.11 39.93
N SER A 124 -4.07 7.27 39.07
CA SER A 124 -3.09 6.27 39.49
C SER A 124 -1.76 6.90 39.89
N VAL A 125 -1.30 7.92 39.16
CA VAL A 125 -0.08 8.65 39.50
C VAL A 125 -0.24 9.36 40.84
N HIS A 126 -1.40 9.93 41.13
CA HIS A 126 -1.67 10.52 42.45
C HIS A 126 -1.48 9.49 43.58
N GLN A 127 -2.03 8.28 43.43
CA GLN A 127 -1.87 7.20 44.40
C GLN A 127 -0.43 6.68 44.50
N LEU A 128 0.30 6.64 43.39
CA LEU A 128 1.72 6.25 43.40
C LEU A 128 2.55 7.27 44.18
N VAL A 129 2.39 8.57 43.90
CA VAL A 129 3.13 9.63 44.59
C VAL A 129 2.97 9.57 46.12
N GLU A 130 1.82 9.13 46.61
CA GLU A 130 1.55 9.03 48.06
C GLU A 130 2.08 7.73 48.69
N ASN A 131 2.12 6.62 47.95
CA ASN A 131 2.31 5.29 48.53
C ASN A 131 3.55 4.53 48.04
N THR A 132 4.29 5.02 47.03
CA THR A 132 5.50 4.38 46.52
C THR A 132 6.78 5.15 46.86
N ASP A 133 7.87 4.42 47.12
CA ASP A 133 9.18 5.03 47.39
C ASP A 133 9.98 5.19 46.09
N GLU A 134 9.89 4.20 45.18
CA GLU A 134 10.51 4.23 43.85
C GLU A 134 9.51 3.81 42.77
N THR A 135 9.53 4.50 41.63
CA THR A 135 8.66 4.19 40.48
C THR A 135 9.44 4.29 39.19
N PHE A 136 9.58 3.16 38.51
CA PHE A 136 10.12 3.04 37.18
C PHE A 136 9.01 3.24 36.16
N CYS A 137 8.97 4.43 35.56
CA CYS A 137 8.04 4.75 34.48
C CYS A 137 8.52 4.10 33.18
N ILE A 138 7.76 3.15 32.68
CA ILE A 138 7.99 2.53 31.37
C ILE A 138 6.99 3.13 30.40
N ASP A 139 7.48 3.89 29.43
CA ASP A 139 6.63 4.49 28.40
C ASP A 139 6.35 3.47 27.28
N ASN A 140 5.06 3.21 27.04
CA ASN A 140 4.63 2.37 25.92
C ASN A 140 5.06 2.93 24.57
N GLU A 141 5.12 4.26 24.41
CA GLU A 141 5.60 4.87 23.17
C GLU A 141 7.10 4.58 22.97
N ALA A 142 7.90 4.71 24.02
CA ALA A 142 9.33 4.40 23.95
C ALA A 142 9.58 2.90 23.72
N LEU A 143 8.81 2.01 24.35
CA LEU A 143 8.88 0.57 24.08
C LEU A 143 8.50 0.24 22.63
N TYR A 144 7.46 0.89 22.10
CA TYR A 144 7.06 0.74 20.70
C TYR A 144 8.19 1.21 19.78
N ASP A 145 8.74 2.40 20.00
CA ASP A 145 9.85 2.93 19.20
C ASP A 145 11.12 2.06 19.28
N ILE A 146 11.46 1.49 20.43
CA ILE A 146 12.61 0.58 20.57
C ILE A 146 12.35 -0.72 19.80
N CYS A 147 11.15 -1.30 19.92
CA CYS A 147 10.76 -2.49 19.18
C CYS A 147 10.78 -2.27 17.66
N PHE A 148 10.25 -1.14 17.19
CA PHE A 148 10.14 -0.85 15.77
C PHE A 148 11.43 -0.31 15.14
N ARG A 149 12.08 0.68 15.76
CA ARG A 149 13.26 1.36 15.17
C ARG A 149 14.55 0.58 15.41
N THR A 150 14.73 0.05 16.62
CA THR A 150 16.00 -0.58 17.03
C THR A 150 15.98 -2.07 16.75
N LEU A 151 14.88 -2.75 17.12
CA LEU A 151 14.74 -4.19 16.95
C LEU A 151 14.13 -4.59 15.59
N LYS A 152 13.70 -3.62 14.76
CA LYS A 152 13.06 -3.83 13.45
C LYS A 152 11.89 -4.82 13.50
N LEU A 153 11.15 -4.85 14.60
CA LEU A 153 9.91 -5.59 14.72
C LEU A 153 8.82 -4.74 14.06
N THR A 154 8.47 -5.07 12.82
CA THR A 154 7.66 -4.20 11.94
C THR A 154 6.14 -4.30 12.15
N THR A 155 5.65 -5.02 13.15
CA THR A 155 4.27 -4.99 13.69
C THR A 155 4.13 -6.07 14.76
N PRO A 156 3.44 -5.81 15.90
CA PRO A 156 3.13 -6.86 16.85
C PRO A 156 1.94 -7.69 16.35
N THR A 157 2.16 -8.60 15.41
CA THR A 157 1.29 -9.77 15.28
C THR A 157 1.88 -10.90 16.12
N TYR A 158 1.07 -11.46 17.02
CA TYR A 158 1.40 -12.71 17.70
C TYR A 158 1.68 -13.79 16.62
N GLY A 159 2.96 -14.13 16.43
CA GLY A 159 3.36 -15.35 15.69
C GLY A 159 4.12 -15.20 14.38
N GLY A 160 4.68 -14.03 14.02
CA GLY A 160 5.61 -13.93 12.89
C GLY A 160 5.02 -14.24 11.50
N LYS A 161 3.69 -14.09 11.37
CA LYS A 161 2.97 -14.23 10.09
C LYS A 161 2.73 -12.84 9.49
N TYR A 162 3.22 -12.64 8.28
CA TYR A 162 2.97 -11.42 7.50
C TYR A 162 1.75 -11.65 6.61
N VAL A 163 0.76 -10.76 6.72
CA VAL A 163 -0.46 -10.78 5.91
C VAL A 163 -0.40 -9.60 4.93
N PRO A 164 -0.59 -9.81 3.62
CA PRO A 164 -0.64 -8.70 2.67
C PRO A 164 -1.85 -7.80 2.93
N ARG A 165 -1.60 -6.49 2.97
CA ARG A 165 -2.64 -5.46 2.93
C ARG A 165 -3.14 -5.33 1.49
N ALA A 166 -4.03 -6.24 1.10
CA ALA A 166 -4.65 -6.28 -0.21
C ALA A 166 -6.16 -6.45 -0.05
N VAL A 167 -6.93 -5.76 -0.90
CA VAL A 167 -8.38 -5.91 -1.02
C VAL A 167 -8.65 -6.53 -2.38
N MET A 168 -9.27 -7.72 -2.38
CA MET A 168 -9.57 -8.45 -3.60
C MET A 168 -11.03 -8.22 -3.94
N VAL A 169 -11.27 -7.61 -5.10
CA VAL A 169 -12.60 -7.19 -5.55
C VAL A 169 -12.89 -7.80 -6.91
N ASP A 170 -14.05 -8.45 -7.03
CA ASP A 170 -14.59 -8.85 -8.31
C ASP A 170 -16.12 -8.98 -8.24
N LEU A 171 -16.80 -8.72 -9.33
CA LEU A 171 -18.25 -8.94 -9.42
C LEU A 171 -18.56 -10.43 -9.68
N GLU A 172 -17.57 -11.19 -10.13
CA GLU A 172 -17.68 -12.64 -10.33
C GLU A 172 -17.06 -13.45 -9.18
N PRO A 173 -17.76 -14.45 -8.62
CA PRO A 173 -17.23 -15.25 -7.51
C PRO A 173 -16.10 -16.22 -7.95
N GLY A 174 -16.08 -16.64 -9.22
CA GLY A 174 -15.17 -17.68 -9.71
C GLY A 174 -13.69 -17.29 -9.71
N THR A 175 -13.38 -16.00 -9.81
CA THR A 175 -12.00 -15.51 -9.76
C THR A 175 -11.40 -15.64 -8.35
N MET A 176 -12.22 -15.49 -7.31
CA MET A 176 -11.79 -15.62 -5.91
C MET A 176 -11.35 -17.04 -5.57
N ASP A 177 -12.07 -18.05 -6.06
CA ASP A 177 -11.68 -19.46 -5.89
C ASP A 177 -10.35 -19.77 -6.59
N SER A 178 -10.14 -19.16 -7.76
CA SER A 178 -8.89 -19.27 -8.51
C SER A 178 -7.71 -18.63 -7.77
N VAL A 179 -7.92 -17.46 -7.15
CA VAL A 179 -6.91 -16.80 -6.31
C VAL A 179 -6.60 -17.62 -5.06
N ARG A 180 -7.63 -18.14 -4.39
CA ARG A 180 -7.49 -18.92 -3.15
C ARG A 180 -6.79 -20.27 -3.36
N SER A 181 -7.01 -20.89 -4.52
CA SER A 181 -6.33 -22.13 -4.94
C SER A 181 -4.91 -21.88 -5.46
N GLY A 182 -4.53 -20.62 -5.70
CA GLY A 182 -3.20 -20.22 -6.10
C GLY A 182 -2.12 -20.52 -5.04
N PRO A 183 -0.82 -20.52 -5.42
CA PRO A 183 0.28 -20.91 -4.52
C PRO A 183 0.37 -20.11 -3.21
N PHE A 184 -0.07 -18.84 -3.24
CA PHE A 184 -0.08 -17.94 -2.09
C PHE A 184 -1.50 -17.54 -1.67
N GLY A 185 -2.55 -18.19 -2.17
CA GLY A 185 -3.93 -17.79 -1.90
C GLY A 185 -4.31 -17.76 -0.41
N GLN A 186 -3.66 -18.60 0.41
CA GLN A 186 -3.92 -18.73 1.85
C GLN A 186 -3.26 -17.62 2.70
N ILE A 187 -2.44 -16.75 2.10
CA ILE A 187 -1.79 -15.65 2.84
C ILE A 187 -2.72 -14.45 3.01
N PHE A 188 -3.71 -14.30 2.12
CA PHE A 188 -4.63 -13.18 2.11
C PHE A 188 -5.66 -13.32 3.23
N ARG A 189 -6.04 -12.19 3.83
CA ARG A 189 -7.08 -12.16 4.85
C ARG A 189 -8.43 -12.53 4.22
N PRO A 190 -9.18 -13.53 4.75
CA PRO A 190 -10.49 -13.90 4.21
C PRO A 190 -11.49 -12.75 4.21
N ASP A 191 -11.40 -11.84 5.20
CA ASP A 191 -12.26 -10.66 5.33
C ASP A 191 -12.06 -9.64 4.19
N ASN A 192 -10.93 -9.68 3.49
CA ASN A 192 -10.59 -8.72 2.45
C ASN A 192 -11.02 -9.16 1.04
N PHE A 193 -11.75 -10.27 0.94
CA PHE A 193 -12.37 -10.73 -0.29
C PHE A 193 -13.79 -10.19 -0.37
N VAL A 194 -14.02 -9.22 -1.26
CA VAL A 194 -15.34 -8.66 -1.53
C VAL A 194 -15.74 -9.11 -2.93
N PHE A 195 -16.86 -9.83 -3.04
CA PHE A 195 -17.30 -10.34 -4.33
C PHE A 195 -18.81 -10.21 -4.55
N GLY A 196 -19.17 -9.95 -5.80
CA GLY A 196 -20.56 -9.93 -6.26
C GLY A 196 -21.10 -11.33 -6.58
N GLN A 197 -22.40 -11.39 -6.88
CA GLN A 197 -23.05 -12.61 -7.40
C GLN A 197 -23.26 -12.55 -8.92
N SER A 198 -23.17 -11.36 -9.51
CA SER A 198 -23.51 -11.05 -10.90
C SER A 198 -22.29 -10.41 -11.56
N GLY A 199 -21.85 -10.95 -12.70
CA GLY A 199 -20.70 -10.42 -13.44
C GLY A 199 -21.06 -9.21 -14.31
N ALA A 200 -20.10 -8.30 -14.52
CA ALA A 200 -20.30 -7.15 -15.39
C ALA A 200 -20.40 -7.51 -16.90
N GLY A 201 -19.99 -8.72 -17.30
CA GLY A 201 -20.13 -9.20 -18.68
C GLY A 201 -19.43 -8.32 -19.73
N ASN A 202 -18.24 -7.79 -19.41
CA ASN A 202 -17.49 -6.83 -20.24
C ASN A 202 -18.24 -5.54 -20.58
N ASN A 203 -19.17 -5.11 -19.73
CA ASN A 203 -19.88 -3.84 -19.86
C ASN A 203 -19.43 -2.86 -18.77
N TRP A 204 -18.80 -1.75 -19.17
CA TRP A 204 -18.37 -0.70 -18.26
C TRP A 204 -19.55 -0.05 -17.51
N ALA A 205 -20.68 0.20 -18.17
CA ALA A 205 -21.84 0.85 -17.54
C ALA A 205 -22.42 -0.02 -16.40
N LYS A 206 -22.41 -1.35 -16.56
CA LYS A 206 -22.79 -2.27 -15.47
C LYS A 206 -21.86 -2.17 -14.26
N GLY A 207 -20.56 -2.15 -14.53
CA GLY A 207 -19.54 -2.00 -13.49
C GLY A 207 -19.60 -0.63 -12.80
N HIS A 208 -19.99 0.42 -13.51
CA HIS A 208 -19.92 1.78 -12.98
C HIS A 208 -21.24 2.26 -12.33
N TYR A 209 -22.39 1.94 -12.92
CA TYR A 209 -23.68 2.50 -12.50
C TYR A 209 -24.62 1.50 -11.80
N THR A 210 -24.52 0.19 -12.09
CA THR A 210 -25.44 -0.80 -11.54
C THR A 210 -24.76 -1.73 -10.53
N GLU A 211 -24.28 -2.88 -10.97
CA GLU A 211 -23.74 -3.95 -10.11
C GLU A 211 -22.53 -3.48 -9.28
N GLY A 212 -21.63 -2.71 -9.88
CA GLY A 212 -20.46 -2.22 -9.13
C GLY A 212 -20.79 -1.11 -8.15
N ALA A 213 -21.86 -0.33 -8.38
CA ALA A 213 -22.32 0.69 -7.44
C ALA A 213 -22.98 0.08 -6.20
N GLU A 214 -23.61 -1.10 -6.32
CA GLU A 214 -24.12 -1.83 -5.15
C GLU A 214 -22.98 -2.42 -4.30
N LEU A 215 -21.89 -2.85 -4.93
CA LEU A 215 -20.77 -3.50 -4.24
C LEU A 215 -19.73 -2.51 -3.68
N VAL A 216 -19.62 -1.30 -4.25
CA VAL A 216 -18.55 -0.34 -3.91
C VAL A 216 -18.54 0.04 -2.43
N ASP A 217 -19.70 0.19 -1.79
CA ASP A 217 -19.79 0.56 -0.38
C ASP A 217 -19.15 -0.50 0.53
N SER A 218 -19.37 -1.79 0.21
CA SER A 218 -18.74 -2.90 0.92
C SER A 218 -17.23 -2.93 0.75
N VAL A 219 -16.74 -2.56 -0.44
CA VAL A 219 -15.29 -2.43 -0.70
C VAL A 219 -14.71 -1.26 0.09
N LEU A 220 -15.38 -0.11 0.09
CA LEU A 220 -14.95 1.09 0.81
C LEU A 220 -14.85 0.84 2.31
N ASP A 221 -15.76 0.08 2.91
CA ASP A 221 -15.67 -0.29 4.33
C ASP A 221 -14.43 -1.12 4.64
N VAL A 222 -14.05 -2.05 3.77
CA VAL A 222 -12.80 -2.82 3.92
C VAL A 222 -11.58 -1.92 3.72
N VAL A 223 -11.64 -1.01 2.74
CA VAL A 223 -10.56 -0.04 2.48
C VAL A 223 -10.36 0.89 3.68
N ARG A 224 -11.45 1.38 4.30
CA ARG A 224 -11.41 2.19 5.53
C ARG A 224 -10.76 1.44 6.67
N LYS A 225 -11.18 0.20 6.92
CA LYS A 225 -10.61 -0.65 7.97
C LYS A 225 -9.11 -0.86 7.79
N GLU A 226 -8.66 -1.09 6.55
CA GLU A 226 -7.24 -1.22 6.25
C GLU A 226 -6.50 0.12 6.34
N ALA A 227 -7.11 1.24 5.94
CA ALA A 227 -6.55 2.58 6.06
C ALA A 227 -6.38 3.00 7.53
N GLU A 228 -7.37 2.75 8.39
CA GLU A 228 -7.31 2.99 9.84
C GLU A 228 -6.26 2.11 10.53
N SER A 229 -6.00 0.91 10.01
CA SER A 229 -4.92 0.04 10.50
C SER A 229 -3.51 0.53 10.14
N CYS A 230 -3.37 1.62 9.39
CA CYS A 230 -2.08 2.17 8.98
C CYS A 230 -1.60 3.26 9.95
N ASP A 231 -0.34 3.19 10.39
CA ASP A 231 0.29 4.30 11.12
C ASP A 231 0.35 5.58 10.27
N CYS A 232 0.73 5.45 8.99
CA CYS A 232 0.75 6.53 8.02
C CYS A 232 0.52 5.98 6.60
N LEU A 233 -0.68 6.18 6.08
CA LEU A 233 -1.06 5.75 4.73
C LEU A 233 -0.38 6.64 3.68
N GLN A 234 0.42 6.06 2.78
CA GLN A 234 1.04 6.82 1.68
C GLN A 234 0.06 7.07 0.52
N GLY A 235 -0.74 6.07 0.17
CA GLY A 235 -1.57 6.07 -1.02
C GLY A 235 -2.18 4.72 -1.31
N PHE A 236 -2.86 4.63 -2.45
CA PHE A 236 -3.54 3.43 -2.93
C PHE A 236 -2.91 2.97 -4.25
N GLN A 237 -2.84 1.66 -4.43
CA GLN A 237 -2.37 1.05 -5.67
C GLN A 237 -3.46 0.14 -6.23
N LEU A 238 -4.05 0.53 -7.36
CA LEU A 238 -5.05 -0.27 -8.05
C LEU A 238 -4.42 -1.04 -9.22
N THR A 239 -4.76 -2.32 -9.35
CA THR A 239 -4.38 -3.15 -10.51
C THR A 239 -5.64 -3.57 -11.23
N HIS A 240 -5.83 -3.11 -12.46
CA HIS A 240 -7.06 -3.37 -13.20
C HIS A 240 -6.84 -3.43 -14.72
N SER A 241 -7.85 -3.90 -15.44
CA SER A 241 -7.88 -3.92 -16.90
C SER A 241 -8.91 -2.93 -17.40
N LEU A 242 -8.55 -2.13 -18.40
CA LEU A 242 -9.43 -1.12 -19.00
C LEU A 242 -10.39 -1.73 -20.04
N GLY A 243 -10.10 -2.93 -20.54
CA GLY A 243 -10.95 -3.62 -21.52
C GLY A 243 -12.14 -4.36 -20.92
N GLY A 244 -12.10 -4.68 -19.62
CA GLY A 244 -13.15 -5.45 -18.94
C GLY A 244 -14.41 -4.63 -18.62
N GLY A 245 -15.30 -5.17 -17.79
CA GLY A 245 -16.44 -4.44 -17.20
C GLY A 245 -16.23 -4.12 -15.71
N THR A 246 -15.82 -5.12 -14.92
CA THR A 246 -15.54 -4.95 -13.48
C THR A 246 -14.33 -4.07 -13.24
N GLY A 247 -13.16 -4.48 -13.76
CA GLY A 247 -11.90 -3.78 -13.52
C GLY A 247 -11.90 -2.36 -14.07
N SER A 248 -12.64 -2.11 -15.16
CA SER A 248 -12.74 -0.81 -15.80
C SER A 248 -13.79 0.05 -15.07
N GLY A 249 -15.08 -0.33 -15.11
CA GLY A 249 -16.20 0.46 -14.60
C GLY A 249 -16.23 0.57 -13.08
N MET A 250 -16.17 -0.58 -12.38
CA MET A 250 -16.14 -0.57 -10.91
C MET A 250 -14.79 -0.04 -10.40
N GLY A 251 -13.69 -0.34 -11.10
CA GLY A 251 -12.37 0.17 -10.76
C GLY A 251 -12.31 1.70 -10.79
N THR A 252 -12.83 2.33 -11.85
CA THR A 252 -12.86 3.81 -11.92
C THR A 252 -13.83 4.43 -10.93
N LEU A 253 -14.98 3.79 -10.65
CA LEU A 253 -15.89 4.23 -9.59
C LEU A 253 -15.19 4.22 -8.23
N LEU A 254 -14.46 3.14 -7.92
CA LEU A 254 -13.72 3.01 -6.67
C LEU A 254 -12.63 4.09 -6.55
N ILE A 255 -11.90 4.39 -7.64
CA ILE A 255 -10.90 5.46 -7.65
C ILE A 255 -11.54 6.80 -7.30
N SER A 256 -12.66 7.15 -7.95
CA SER A 256 -13.37 8.42 -7.71
C SER A 256 -13.81 8.52 -6.24
N LYS A 257 -14.42 7.46 -5.69
CA LYS A 257 -14.84 7.42 -4.28
C LYS A 257 -13.68 7.52 -3.30
N ILE A 258 -12.57 6.83 -3.58
CA ILE A 258 -11.36 6.94 -2.75
C ILE A 258 -10.77 8.35 -2.83
N ARG A 259 -10.80 9.01 -3.99
CA ARG A 259 -10.32 10.37 -4.16
C ARG A 259 -11.18 11.39 -3.42
N GLU A 260 -12.50 11.19 -3.38
CA GLU A 260 -13.43 11.99 -2.56
C GLU A 260 -13.13 11.85 -1.06
N GLU A 261 -12.86 10.63 -0.57
CA GLU A 261 -12.63 10.37 0.86
C GLU A 261 -11.20 10.68 1.32
N TYR A 262 -10.22 10.47 0.44
CA TYR A 262 -8.78 10.63 0.71
C TYR A 262 -8.10 11.54 -0.33
N PRO A 263 -8.45 12.83 -0.42
CA PRO A 263 -7.91 13.74 -1.44
C PRO A 263 -6.40 13.96 -1.32
N ASP A 264 -5.86 13.92 -0.10
CA ASP A 264 -4.43 14.14 0.17
C ASP A 264 -3.55 12.91 -0.09
N ARG A 265 -4.11 11.78 -0.52
CA ARG A 265 -3.37 10.52 -0.70
C ARG A 265 -3.09 10.28 -2.18
N ILE A 266 -1.90 9.74 -2.45
CA ILE A 266 -1.47 9.43 -3.82
C ILE A 266 -2.27 8.23 -4.35
N MET A 267 -2.80 8.36 -5.57
CA MET A 267 -3.51 7.31 -6.26
C MET A 267 -2.71 6.80 -7.46
N ASN A 268 -2.25 5.55 -7.37
CA ASN A 268 -1.48 4.89 -8.41
C ASN A 268 -2.27 3.76 -9.05
N THR A 269 -2.23 3.67 -10.38
CA THR A 269 -2.88 2.58 -11.12
C THR A 269 -1.92 1.83 -12.02
N PHE A 270 -2.07 0.51 -12.06
CA PHE A 270 -1.48 -0.36 -13.06
C PHE A 270 -2.59 -0.78 -14.01
N SER A 271 -2.67 -0.08 -15.13
CA SER A 271 -3.77 -0.14 -16.07
C SER A 271 -3.37 -0.96 -17.29
N VAL A 272 -4.00 -2.12 -17.46
CA VAL A 272 -3.79 -2.97 -18.64
C VAL A 272 -4.67 -2.48 -19.78
N MET A 273 -4.03 -2.04 -20.86
CA MET A 273 -4.67 -1.59 -22.09
C MET A 273 -5.12 -2.80 -22.93
N PRO A 274 -6.32 -2.72 -23.54
CA PRO A 274 -6.81 -3.77 -24.43
C PRO A 274 -5.98 -3.83 -25.72
N SER A 275 -5.95 -5.01 -26.32
CA SER A 275 -5.32 -5.22 -27.63
C SER A 275 -6.15 -6.18 -28.50
N PRO A 276 -6.40 -5.82 -29.78
CA PRO A 276 -7.09 -6.69 -30.73
C PRO A 276 -6.37 -8.01 -31.02
N LYS A 277 -5.06 -8.09 -30.72
CA LYS A 277 -4.28 -9.32 -30.94
C LYS A 277 -4.49 -10.36 -29.84
N VAL A 278 -4.93 -9.93 -28.66
CA VAL A 278 -4.95 -10.76 -27.44
C VAL A 278 -6.39 -11.02 -26.96
N SER A 279 -7.32 -10.11 -27.24
CA SER A 279 -8.72 -10.26 -26.83
C SER A 279 -9.67 -10.32 -28.03
N ASP A 280 -10.66 -11.21 -27.92
CA ASP A 280 -11.73 -11.41 -28.90
C ASP A 280 -12.95 -10.50 -28.62
N THR A 281 -12.93 -9.70 -27.55
CA THR A 281 -14.07 -8.85 -27.17
C THR A 281 -14.10 -7.57 -28.00
N ILE A 282 -15.23 -7.33 -28.68
CA ILE A 282 -15.37 -6.20 -29.62
C ILE A 282 -15.62 -4.87 -28.89
N VAL A 283 -16.17 -4.91 -27.66
CA VAL A 283 -16.57 -3.70 -26.91
C VAL A 283 -15.46 -3.07 -26.06
N GLU A 284 -14.25 -3.64 -26.04
CA GLU A 284 -13.14 -3.12 -25.23
C GLU A 284 -12.77 -1.65 -25.50
N PRO A 285 -12.82 -1.14 -26.75
CA PRO A 285 -12.53 0.27 -27.00
C PRO A 285 -13.52 1.21 -26.30
N TYR A 286 -14.79 0.83 -26.15
CA TYR A 286 -15.75 1.63 -25.36
C TYR A 286 -15.35 1.67 -23.89
N ASN A 287 -15.11 0.50 -23.29
CA ASN A 287 -14.72 0.38 -21.89
C ASN A 287 -13.42 1.17 -21.61
N ALA A 288 -12.45 1.09 -22.51
CA ALA A 288 -11.17 1.76 -22.36
C ALA A 288 -11.29 3.29 -22.47
N THR A 289 -12.01 3.82 -23.46
CA THR A 289 -12.19 5.28 -23.60
C THR A 289 -12.90 5.87 -22.38
N LEU A 290 -13.98 5.23 -21.91
CA LEU A 290 -14.70 5.66 -20.70
C LEU A 290 -13.83 5.59 -19.45
N SER A 291 -13.00 4.56 -19.34
CA SER A 291 -12.11 4.42 -18.20
C SER A 291 -10.96 5.42 -18.20
N VAL A 292 -10.36 5.69 -19.36
CA VAL A 292 -9.27 6.67 -19.50
C VAL A 292 -9.78 8.05 -19.08
N ASN A 293 -11.00 8.42 -19.47
CA ASN A 293 -11.61 9.68 -19.03
C ASN A 293 -11.57 9.84 -17.50
N GLN A 294 -11.99 8.81 -16.77
CA GLN A 294 -11.97 8.82 -15.30
C GLN A 294 -10.56 8.78 -14.70
N LEU A 295 -9.61 8.12 -15.37
CA LEU A 295 -8.22 8.05 -14.91
C LEU A 295 -7.48 9.38 -15.07
N VAL A 296 -7.79 10.16 -16.11
CA VAL A 296 -7.18 11.48 -16.34
C VAL A 296 -7.46 12.42 -15.16
N GLU A 297 -8.66 12.36 -14.59
CA GLU A 297 -9.08 13.31 -13.54
C GLU A 297 -8.75 12.81 -12.13
N ASN A 298 -8.86 11.50 -11.88
CA ASN A 298 -8.87 10.97 -10.51
C ASN A 298 -7.58 10.26 -10.07
N THR A 299 -6.57 10.13 -10.94
CA THR A 299 -5.31 9.44 -10.61
C THR A 299 -4.11 10.36 -10.68
N ASP A 300 -3.11 10.12 -9.83
CA ASP A 300 -1.86 10.89 -9.82
C ASP A 300 -0.77 10.22 -10.66
N GLU A 301 -0.75 8.88 -10.74
CA GLU A 301 0.17 8.11 -11.57
C GLU A 301 -0.54 6.92 -12.22
N THR A 302 -0.45 6.78 -13.55
CA THR A 302 -1.00 5.62 -14.27
C THR A 302 0.09 4.92 -15.08
N PHE A 303 0.42 3.67 -14.71
CA PHE A 303 1.33 2.82 -15.46
C PHE A 303 0.57 2.10 -16.56
N CYS A 304 0.82 2.49 -17.82
CA CYS A 304 0.18 1.92 -18.99
C CYS A 304 0.86 0.62 -19.41
N ILE A 305 0.18 -0.50 -19.21
CA ILE A 305 0.67 -1.83 -19.61
C ILE A 305 -0.12 -2.29 -20.82
N ASP A 306 0.52 -2.46 -21.96
CA ASP A 306 -0.15 -2.86 -23.20
C ASP A 306 0.02 -4.35 -23.48
N ASN A 307 -1.09 -5.08 -23.55
CA ASN A 307 -1.10 -6.49 -23.91
C ASN A 307 -0.48 -6.74 -25.30
N GLU A 308 -0.56 -5.78 -26.22
CA GLU A 308 0.09 -5.87 -27.54
C GLU A 308 1.61 -5.93 -27.41
N ALA A 309 2.19 -5.03 -26.61
CA ALA A 309 3.63 -4.96 -26.39
C ALA A 309 4.12 -6.19 -25.63
N LEU A 310 3.39 -6.60 -24.59
CA LEU A 310 3.72 -7.81 -23.83
C LEU A 310 3.71 -9.06 -24.71
N TYR A 311 2.73 -9.19 -25.62
CA TYR A 311 2.67 -10.29 -26.56
C TYR A 311 3.85 -10.27 -27.55
N ASP A 312 4.15 -9.09 -28.12
CA ASP A 312 5.27 -8.92 -29.04
C ASP A 312 6.62 -9.20 -28.37
N ILE A 313 6.81 -8.83 -27.10
CA ILE A 313 8.00 -9.18 -26.29
C ILE A 313 8.09 -10.69 -26.12
N CYS A 314 7.02 -11.35 -25.69
CA CYS A 314 7.01 -12.80 -25.49
C CYS A 314 7.30 -13.57 -26.78
N PHE A 315 6.68 -13.17 -27.88
CA PHE A 315 6.81 -13.83 -29.17
C PHE A 315 8.16 -13.54 -29.85
N ARG A 316 8.54 -12.26 -29.96
CA ARG A 316 9.72 -11.84 -30.73
C ARG A 316 11.01 -11.91 -29.91
N THR A 317 10.99 -11.47 -28.66
CA THR A 317 12.19 -11.36 -27.81
C THR A 317 12.44 -12.64 -27.03
N LEU A 318 11.43 -13.16 -26.34
CA LEU A 318 11.56 -14.40 -25.54
C LEU A 318 11.46 -15.68 -26.38
N LYS A 319 11.05 -15.58 -27.65
CA LYS A 319 10.90 -16.69 -28.60
C LYS A 319 9.89 -17.76 -28.15
N LEU A 320 8.84 -17.33 -27.45
CA LEU A 320 7.72 -18.21 -27.10
C LEU A 320 6.76 -18.30 -28.29
N THR A 321 6.52 -19.51 -28.80
CA THR A 321 5.67 -19.74 -29.97
C THR A 321 4.19 -19.47 -29.69
N THR A 322 3.74 -19.72 -28.46
CA THR A 322 2.36 -19.52 -28.01
C THR A 322 2.38 -18.89 -26.60
N PRO A 323 2.47 -17.55 -26.50
CA PRO A 323 2.45 -16.84 -25.22
C PRO A 323 1.14 -17.08 -24.47
N SER A 324 1.22 -17.41 -23.17
CA SER A 324 0.06 -17.52 -22.29
C SER A 324 -0.11 -16.27 -21.41
N TYR A 325 -1.29 -16.08 -20.80
CA TYR A 325 -1.47 -15.04 -19.76
C TYR A 325 -0.51 -15.19 -18.58
N GLY A 326 -0.07 -16.42 -18.26
CA GLY A 326 0.96 -16.63 -17.25
C GLY A 326 2.31 -15.99 -17.62
N ASP A 327 2.68 -16.01 -18.90
CA ASP A 327 3.93 -15.40 -19.38
C ASP A 327 3.83 -13.88 -19.43
N LEU A 328 2.68 -13.35 -19.87
CA LEU A 328 2.37 -11.91 -19.85
C LEU A 328 2.43 -11.38 -18.40
N ASN A 329 1.77 -12.06 -17.46
CA ASN A 329 1.74 -11.68 -16.05
C ASN A 329 3.12 -11.78 -15.37
N HIS A 330 4.01 -12.65 -15.85
CA HIS A 330 5.39 -12.70 -15.36
C HIS A 330 6.15 -11.39 -15.68
N LEU A 331 5.93 -10.81 -16.86
CA LEU A 331 6.52 -9.52 -17.23
C LEU A 331 5.91 -8.38 -16.38
N VAL A 332 4.59 -8.35 -16.26
CA VAL A 332 3.87 -7.35 -15.45
C VAL A 332 4.34 -7.37 -14.00
N SER A 333 4.39 -8.55 -13.37
CA SER A 333 4.85 -8.68 -11.98
C SER A 333 6.31 -8.27 -11.80
N SER A 334 7.18 -8.51 -12.78
CA SER A 334 8.57 -8.06 -12.76
C SER A 334 8.66 -6.53 -12.79
N THR A 335 7.88 -5.88 -13.66
CA THR A 335 7.76 -4.42 -13.75
C THR A 335 7.21 -3.82 -12.45
N MET A 336 6.09 -4.36 -11.93
CA MET A 336 5.49 -3.88 -10.67
C MET A 336 6.44 -4.02 -9.49
N SER A 337 7.18 -5.14 -9.41
CA SER A 337 8.23 -5.33 -8.41
C SER A 337 9.34 -4.30 -8.58
N GLY A 338 9.71 -3.99 -9.82
CA GLY A 338 10.67 -2.94 -10.18
C GLY A 338 10.27 -1.57 -9.67
N VAL A 339 9.11 -1.08 -10.09
CA VAL A 339 8.55 0.24 -9.74
C VAL A 339 8.44 0.42 -8.22
N THR A 340 7.92 -0.59 -7.52
CA THR A 340 7.73 -0.53 -6.05
C THR A 340 9.02 -0.80 -5.25
N THR A 341 10.17 -0.99 -5.90
CA THR A 341 11.43 -1.29 -5.19
C THR A 341 11.82 -0.17 -4.24
N CYS A 342 11.68 1.08 -4.66
CA CYS A 342 12.03 2.26 -3.85
C CYS A 342 11.19 2.40 -2.58
N LEU A 343 10.01 1.77 -2.54
CA LEU A 343 9.10 1.78 -1.39
C LEU A 343 9.38 0.61 -0.43
N ARG A 344 9.78 -0.54 -0.97
CA ARG A 344 9.90 -1.79 -0.21
C ARG A 344 11.28 -1.98 0.42
N PHE A 345 12.31 -1.40 -0.17
CA PHE A 345 13.68 -1.55 0.30
C PHE A 345 14.27 -0.19 0.64
N PRO A 346 14.95 -0.06 1.79
CA PRO A 346 15.69 1.15 2.09
C PRO A 346 16.81 1.31 1.06
N GLY A 347 16.77 2.39 0.31
CA GLY A 347 17.78 2.77 -0.68
C GLY A 347 18.55 4.00 -0.22
N GLN A 348 19.67 4.29 -0.88
CA GLN A 348 20.38 5.56 -0.63
C GLN A 348 19.58 6.77 -1.15
N LEU A 349 18.68 6.54 -2.11
CA LEU A 349 17.74 7.51 -2.64
C LEU A 349 16.31 7.08 -2.24
N ASN A 350 15.88 7.43 -1.02
CA ASN A 350 14.54 7.15 -0.52
C ASN A 350 13.52 8.06 -1.22
N ALA A 351 12.97 7.56 -2.34
CA ALA A 351 11.88 8.19 -3.06
C ALA A 351 10.54 7.62 -2.58
N ASP A 352 9.82 8.40 -1.77
CA ASP A 352 8.42 8.13 -1.43
C ASP A 352 7.54 8.24 -2.70
N LEU A 353 6.35 7.63 -2.70
CA LEU A 353 5.41 7.72 -3.84
C LEU A 353 5.17 9.16 -4.28
N ARG A 354 4.94 10.07 -3.32
CA ARG A 354 4.76 11.49 -3.59
C ARG A 354 5.99 12.13 -4.26
N LYS A 355 7.21 11.73 -3.87
CA LYS A 355 8.43 12.24 -4.52
C LYS A 355 8.60 11.70 -5.93
N LEU A 356 8.17 10.46 -6.19
CA LEU A 356 8.15 9.93 -7.55
C LEU A 356 7.19 10.75 -8.42
N ALA A 357 5.96 10.97 -7.94
CA ALA A 357 4.93 11.75 -8.65
C ALA A 357 5.42 13.16 -8.99
N VAL A 358 5.94 13.89 -8.01
CA VAL A 358 6.43 15.27 -8.20
C VAL A 358 7.60 15.34 -9.20
N ASN A 359 8.45 14.31 -9.27
CA ASN A 359 9.56 14.30 -10.23
C ASN A 359 9.15 13.84 -11.63
N MET A 360 8.08 13.06 -11.75
CA MET A 360 7.68 12.40 -12.99
C MET A 360 6.52 13.08 -13.71
N VAL A 361 5.67 13.82 -12.99
CA VAL A 361 4.46 14.46 -13.50
C VAL A 361 4.66 15.98 -13.52
N PRO A 362 5.12 16.57 -14.65
CA PRO A 362 5.23 18.02 -14.77
C PRO A 362 3.85 18.70 -14.89
N PHE A 363 2.87 18.01 -15.48
CA PHE A 363 1.52 18.51 -15.69
C PHE A 363 0.50 17.50 -15.18
N PRO A 364 -0.54 17.91 -14.42
CA PRO A 364 -1.46 16.98 -13.75
C PRO A 364 -2.15 15.97 -14.65
N ARG A 365 -2.45 16.31 -15.92
CA ARG A 365 -3.12 15.42 -16.89
C ARG A 365 -2.15 14.47 -17.62
N LEU A 366 -0.85 14.74 -17.56
CA LEU A 366 0.19 13.98 -18.27
C LEU A 366 0.93 13.05 -17.31
N HIS A 367 0.19 12.15 -16.68
CA HIS A 367 0.64 11.18 -15.68
C HIS A 367 0.61 9.73 -16.16
N PHE A 368 0.52 9.53 -17.48
CA PHE A 368 0.54 8.20 -18.09
C PHE A 368 1.97 7.77 -18.41
N PHE A 369 2.48 6.79 -17.67
CA PHE A 369 3.84 6.31 -17.80
C PHE A 369 3.94 5.08 -18.71
N MET A 370 5.04 5.03 -19.45
CA MET A 370 5.52 3.87 -20.19
C MET A 370 6.51 3.09 -19.35
N PRO A 371 6.12 1.94 -18.78
CA PRO A 371 7.06 1.10 -18.06
C PRO A 371 7.91 0.26 -19.03
N GLY A 372 9.15 -0.02 -18.61
CA GLY A 372 10.04 -0.95 -19.29
C GLY A 372 10.82 -1.78 -18.26
N PHE A 373 11.27 -2.96 -18.67
CA PHE A 373 12.07 -3.83 -17.81
C PHE A 373 13.26 -4.37 -18.58
N ALA A 374 14.42 -4.40 -17.94
CA ALA A 374 15.62 -5.04 -18.43
C ALA A 374 16.26 -5.86 -17.29
N PRO A 375 16.80 -7.04 -17.58
CA PRO A 375 16.90 -7.69 -18.88
C PRO A 375 15.65 -8.50 -19.26
N LEU A 376 15.36 -8.56 -20.55
CA LEU A 376 14.38 -9.50 -21.14
C LEU A 376 15.14 -10.64 -21.83
N THR A 377 15.50 -11.67 -21.06
CA THR A 377 16.21 -12.84 -21.58
C THR A 377 15.31 -14.07 -21.59
N SER A 378 15.36 -14.86 -22.66
CA SER A 378 14.71 -16.16 -22.69
C SER A 378 15.36 -17.13 -21.69
N ARG A 379 14.59 -18.06 -21.14
CA ARG A 379 15.03 -19.04 -20.12
C ARG A 379 16.28 -19.85 -20.51
N GLY A 380 16.53 -20.03 -21.82
CA GLY A 380 17.72 -20.74 -22.32
C GLY A 380 18.97 -19.86 -22.51
N SER A 381 18.79 -18.54 -22.60
CA SER A 381 19.89 -17.59 -22.89
C SER A 381 20.50 -16.97 -21.63
N GLU A 382 19.83 -17.13 -20.49
CA GLU A 382 20.16 -16.47 -19.22
C GLU A 382 21.54 -16.86 -18.68
N GLN A 383 21.99 -18.11 -18.93
CA GLN A 383 23.29 -18.59 -18.46
C GLN A 383 24.49 -18.04 -19.24
N TYR A 384 24.28 -17.58 -20.48
CA TYR A 384 25.36 -17.21 -21.39
C TYR A 384 25.56 -15.69 -21.52
N ARG A 385 24.63 -14.87 -21.01
CA ARG A 385 24.68 -13.41 -21.16
C ARG A 385 25.27 -12.75 -19.91
N ALA A 386 26.43 -12.13 -20.06
CA ALA A 386 27.01 -11.28 -19.03
C ALA A 386 26.28 -9.93 -19.01
N LEU A 387 25.35 -9.75 -18.06
CA LEU A 387 24.68 -8.47 -17.86
C LEU A 387 25.68 -7.46 -17.32
N THR A 388 25.76 -6.29 -17.94
CA THR A 388 26.58 -5.14 -17.50
C THR A 388 25.70 -3.89 -17.40
N VAL A 389 26.13 -2.88 -16.65
CA VAL A 389 25.37 -1.62 -16.54
C VAL A 389 25.12 -0.97 -17.90
N PRO A 390 26.12 -0.84 -18.82
CA PRO A 390 25.87 -0.28 -20.15
C PRO A 390 24.85 -1.07 -20.97
N GLU A 391 24.87 -2.40 -20.90
CA GLU A 391 23.89 -3.24 -21.60
C GLU A 391 22.48 -3.08 -21.05
N LEU A 392 22.32 -2.95 -19.72
CA LEU A 392 21.03 -2.69 -19.08
C LEU A 392 20.50 -1.32 -19.52
N THR A 393 21.33 -0.29 -19.46
CA THR A 393 20.95 1.06 -19.88
C THR A 393 20.55 1.08 -21.35
N GLN A 394 21.30 0.43 -22.24
CA GLN A 394 20.95 0.37 -23.66
C GLN A 394 19.63 -0.37 -23.91
N GLN A 395 19.38 -1.46 -23.19
CA GLN A 395 18.13 -2.22 -23.30
C GLN A 395 16.93 -1.46 -22.76
N MET A 396 17.09 -0.67 -21.71
CA MET A 396 16.00 0.14 -21.15
C MET A 396 15.42 1.14 -22.13
N PHE A 397 16.27 1.73 -22.98
CA PHE A 397 15.85 2.71 -24.00
C PHE A 397 15.56 2.08 -25.38
N ASP A 398 15.57 0.75 -25.49
CA ASP A 398 15.16 0.07 -26.72
C ASP A 398 13.63 0.00 -26.78
N ALA A 399 13.04 0.38 -27.92
CA ALA A 399 11.60 0.35 -28.14
C ALA A 399 11.02 -1.05 -27.94
N LYS A 400 11.82 -2.10 -28.18
CA LYS A 400 11.42 -3.51 -28.02
C LYS A 400 11.24 -3.95 -26.57
N ASN A 401 11.75 -3.19 -25.61
CA ASN A 401 11.69 -3.51 -24.20
C ASN A 401 10.64 -2.69 -23.44
N MET A 402 9.92 -1.83 -24.15
CA MET A 402 8.80 -1.07 -23.61
C MET A 402 7.59 -2.00 -23.45
N MET A 403 6.92 -1.90 -22.30
CA MET A 403 5.70 -2.66 -22.01
C MET A 403 4.44 -1.96 -22.58
N THR A 404 4.63 -0.87 -23.31
CA THR A 404 3.58 -0.15 -24.02
C THR A 404 3.89 -0.18 -25.51
N ALA A 405 2.88 -0.42 -26.37
CA ALA A 405 3.12 -0.60 -27.81
C ALA A 405 3.23 0.75 -28.52
N CYS A 406 4.30 1.48 -28.21
CA CYS A 406 4.66 2.73 -28.85
C CYS A 406 6.17 2.80 -29.07
N ASP A 407 6.59 3.49 -30.14
CA ASP A 407 8.01 3.75 -30.38
C ASP A 407 8.41 5.05 -29.69
N PRO A 408 9.27 5.04 -28.65
CA PRO A 408 9.68 6.25 -27.97
C PRO A 408 10.38 7.27 -28.88
N ARG A 409 10.87 6.84 -30.05
CA ARG A 409 11.54 7.72 -31.03
C ARG A 409 10.57 8.62 -31.79
N HIS A 410 9.28 8.31 -31.80
CA HIS A 410 8.25 9.15 -32.40
C HIS A 410 7.83 10.32 -31.50
N GLY A 411 8.32 10.37 -30.26
CA GLY A 411 8.04 11.43 -29.31
C GLY A 411 9.28 11.94 -28.59
N ARG A 412 9.05 12.70 -27.52
CA ARG A 412 10.09 13.18 -26.61
C ARG A 412 9.74 12.78 -25.18
N TYR A 413 10.78 12.46 -24.40
CA TYR A 413 10.65 12.22 -22.97
C TYR A 413 10.52 13.53 -22.21
N LEU A 414 9.40 13.69 -21.51
CA LEU A 414 9.20 14.75 -20.53
C LEU A 414 10.08 14.47 -19.32
N THR A 415 9.92 13.28 -18.72
CA THR A 415 10.66 12.82 -17.52
C THR A 415 10.96 11.33 -17.62
N VAL A 416 12.05 10.89 -16.98
CA VAL A 416 12.46 9.49 -16.94
C VAL A 416 12.93 9.12 -15.55
N ALA A 417 12.44 8.01 -15.02
CA ALA A 417 13.00 7.35 -13.84
C ALA A 417 13.58 5.99 -14.21
N ALA A 418 14.80 5.73 -13.74
CA ALA A 418 15.52 4.48 -13.95
C ALA A 418 15.87 3.87 -12.58
N ILE A 419 15.29 2.72 -12.26
CA ILE A 419 15.52 2.01 -11.00
C ILE A 419 16.40 0.80 -11.27
N PHE A 420 17.66 0.89 -10.87
CA PHE A 420 18.63 -0.18 -10.96
C PHE A 420 18.62 -1.03 -9.69
N ARG A 421 18.76 -2.35 -9.86
CA ARG A 421 18.76 -3.33 -8.78
C ARG A 421 19.94 -4.28 -8.89
N GLY A 422 20.60 -4.53 -7.76
CA GLY A 422 21.79 -5.37 -7.65
C GLY A 422 23.04 -4.56 -7.32
N ARG A 423 24.13 -5.27 -7.00
CA ARG A 423 25.40 -4.65 -6.63
C ARG A 423 26.07 -4.05 -7.86
N MET A 424 26.09 -2.73 -7.96
CA MET A 424 26.72 -1.99 -9.05
C MET A 424 27.33 -0.68 -8.58
N SER A 425 28.23 -0.11 -9.39
CA SER A 425 28.84 1.18 -9.10
C SER A 425 27.91 2.31 -9.52
N MET A 426 27.51 3.19 -8.57
CA MET A 426 26.68 4.36 -8.89
C MET A 426 27.33 5.26 -9.93
N LYS A 427 28.65 5.45 -9.85
CA LYS A 427 29.40 6.24 -10.83
C LYS A 427 29.22 5.71 -12.25
N GLU A 428 29.22 4.39 -12.41
CA GLU A 428 29.03 3.77 -13.73
C GLU A 428 27.60 3.97 -14.24
N VAL A 429 26.61 3.85 -13.35
CA VAL A 429 25.19 4.11 -13.68
C VAL A 429 25.01 5.55 -14.15
N ASP A 430 25.52 6.52 -13.40
CA ASP A 430 25.37 7.94 -13.72
C ASP A 430 26.09 8.31 -15.03
N GLU A 431 27.31 7.78 -15.25
CA GLU A 431 28.04 7.97 -16.51
C GLU A 431 27.28 7.38 -17.72
N GLN A 432 26.67 6.20 -17.59
CA GLN A 432 25.90 5.60 -18.67
C GLN A 432 24.60 6.36 -18.96
N MET A 433 23.90 6.83 -17.93
CA MET A 433 22.67 7.60 -18.11
C MET A 433 22.94 8.96 -18.75
N LEU A 434 24.03 9.63 -18.35
CA LEU A 434 24.48 10.87 -18.99
C LEU A 434 24.90 10.65 -20.45
N ASN A 435 25.58 9.53 -20.75
CA ASN A 435 25.96 9.16 -22.11
C ASN A 435 24.75 8.95 -23.02
N VAL A 436 23.67 8.32 -22.52
CA VAL A 436 22.43 8.16 -23.28
C VAL A 436 21.76 9.51 -23.52
N GLN A 437 21.65 10.36 -22.51
CA GLN A 437 21.08 11.72 -22.69
C GLN A 437 21.85 12.52 -23.74
N ASN A 438 23.19 12.52 -23.68
CA ASN A 438 24.00 13.28 -24.62
C ASN A 438 23.92 12.75 -26.06
N LYS A 439 23.80 11.42 -26.24
CA LYS A 439 23.65 10.83 -27.58
C LYS A 439 22.28 11.06 -28.19
N ASN A 440 21.26 11.13 -27.34
CA ASN A 440 19.85 11.13 -27.72
C ASN A 440 19.17 12.43 -27.31
N SER A 441 19.90 13.55 -27.20
CA SER A 441 19.40 14.80 -26.61
C SER A 441 18.14 15.32 -27.29
N SER A 442 18.00 15.09 -28.60
CA SER A 442 16.80 15.45 -29.38
C SER A 442 15.51 14.75 -28.95
N TYR A 443 15.63 13.60 -28.28
CA TYR A 443 14.51 12.82 -27.76
C TYR A 443 14.17 13.18 -26.31
N PHE A 444 14.94 14.06 -25.66
CA PHE A 444 14.62 14.60 -24.35
C PHE A 444 14.17 16.05 -24.53
N VAL A 445 13.19 16.43 -23.73
CA VAL A 445 12.70 17.80 -23.72
C VAL A 445 13.77 18.73 -23.13
N GLU A 446 14.06 19.84 -23.82
CA GLU A 446 15.11 20.79 -23.43
C GLU A 446 14.68 21.75 -22.31
N TRP A 447 13.38 22.07 -22.22
CA TRP A 447 12.86 23.03 -21.25
C TRP A 447 12.68 22.45 -19.82
N ILE A 448 12.79 21.13 -19.64
CA ILE A 448 12.90 20.49 -18.33
C ILE A 448 14.37 20.11 -18.08
N PRO A 449 15.14 20.92 -17.33
CA PRO A 449 16.51 20.57 -16.99
C PRO A 449 16.54 19.34 -16.06
N ASN A 450 17.51 18.45 -16.26
CA ASN A 450 17.73 17.27 -15.41
C ASN A 450 16.50 16.36 -15.24
N ASN A 451 15.81 16.08 -16.34
CA ASN A 451 14.58 15.29 -16.39
C ASN A 451 14.73 13.78 -16.17
N VAL A 452 15.96 13.29 -16.00
CA VAL A 452 16.23 11.87 -15.74
C VAL A 452 16.67 11.68 -14.29
N LYS A 453 15.98 10.79 -13.58
CA LYS A 453 16.28 10.38 -12.21
C LYS A 453 16.73 8.92 -12.18
N THR A 454 17.80 8.65 -11.44
CA THR A 454 18.33 7.31 -11.23
C THR A 454 18.17 6.93 -9.77
N ALA A 455 17.78 5.69 -9.52
CA ALA A 455 17.73 5.08 -8.19
C ALA A 455 18.47 3.75 -8.23
N VAL A 456 19.25 3.44 -7.20
CA VAL A 456 19.99 2.18 -7.08
C VAL A 456 19.60 1.48 -5.79
N CYS A 457 19.24 0.20 -5.92
CA CYS A 457 18.92 -0.68 -4.81
C CYS A 457 19.87 -1.89 -4.82
N ASP A 458 20.49 -2.19 -3.67
CA ASP A 458 21.47 -3.27 -3.57
C ASP A 458 20.85 -4.67 -3.69
N ILE A 459 19.52 -4.80 -3.52
CA ILE A 459 18.81 -6.07 -3.49
C ILE A 459 18.26 -6.42 -4.89
N PRO A 460 18.86 -7.40 -5.59
CA PRO A 460 18.39 -7.79 -6.91
C PRO A 460 17.07 -8.58 -6.85
N PRO A 461 16.32 -8.64 -7.96
CA PRO A 461 15.12 -9.48 -8.05
C PRO A 461 15.48 -10.97 -8.10
N ARG A 462 14.50 -11.84 -7.83
CA ARG A 462 14.71 -13.30 -7.80
C ARG A 462 15.16 -13.81 -9.17
N GLY A 463 16.22 -14.61 -9.19
CA GLY A 463 16.76 -15.24 -10.41
C GLY A 463 17.80 -14.40 -11.15
N LEU A 464 17.84 -13.09 -10.94
CA LEU A 464 18.75 -12.18 -11.64
C LEU A 464 19.81 -11.61 -10.68
N LYS A 465 21.01 -11.35 -11.20
CA LYS A 465 22.07 -10.64 -10.44
C LYS A 465 21.91 -9.13 -10.50
N MET A 466 21.45 -8.63 -11.65
CA MET A 466 21.19 -7.22 -11.90
C MET A 466 19.93 -7.08 -12.75
N ALA A 467 19.16 -6.03 -12.49
CA ALA A 467 18.00 -5.65 -13.27
C ALA A 467 17.87 -4.13 -13.26
N ALA A 468 17.14 -3.61 -14.23
CA ALA A 468 16.78 -2.21 -14.28
C ALA A 468 15.34 -2.07 -14.74
N THR A 469 14.61 -1.17 -14.08
CA THR A 469 13.23 -0.83 -14.41
C THR A 469 13.19 0.59 -14.92
N PHE A 470 12.54 0.77 -16.05
CA PHE A 470 12.36 2.03 -16.73
C PHE A 470 10.94 2.53 -16.48
N ILE A 471 10.81 3.81 -16.17
CA ILE A 471 9.53 4.52 -16.13
C ILE A 471 9.74 5.79 -16.94
N GLY A 472 9.11 5.89 -18.10
CA GLY A 472 9.21 7.07 -18.95
C GLY A 472 7.87 7.78 -19.05
N ASN A 473 7.86 9.09 -18.81
CA ASN A 473 6.79 9.95 -19.26
C ASN A 473 7.17 10.49 -20.64
N SER A 474 6.54 9.98 -21.69
CA SER A 474 6.87 10.29 -23.08
C SER A 474 5.63 10.70 -23.85
N THR A 475 5.78 11.70 -24.72
CA THR A 475 4.70 12.11 -25.63
C THR A 475 4.33 11.02 -26.63
N ALA A 476 5.17 9.99 -26.82
CA ALA A 476 4.87 8.83 -27.65
C ALA A 476 3.69 7.99 -27.12
N ILE A 477 3.27 8.17 -25.85
CA ILE A 477 2.08 7.52 -25.30
C ILE A 477 0.79 7.91 -26.03
N GLN A 478 0.80 8.97 -26.85
CA GLN A 478 -0.33 9.31 -27.69
C GLN A 478 -0.70 8.23 -28.73
N GLU A 479 0.24 7.37 -29.15
CA GLU A 479 -0.02 6.32 -30.15
C GLU A 479 -1.07 5.29 -29.70
N PRO A 480 -0.95 4.65 -28.51
CA PRO A 480 -2.00 3.75 -28.03
C PRO A 480 -3.34 4.46 -27.80
N PHE A 481 -3.34 5.73 -27.39
CA PHE A 481 -4.58 6.51 -27.25
C PHE A 481 -5.25 6.78 -28.60
N LYS A 482 -4.48 7.17 -29.63
CA LYS A 482 -4.98 7.33 -31.01
C LYS A 482 -5.57 6.02 -31.53
N ARG A 483 -4.91 4.89 -31.30
CA ARG A 483 -5.41 3.56 -31.70
C ARG A 483 -6.74 3.22 -31.04
N ILE A 484 -6.89 3.46 -29.74
CA ILE A 484 -8.14 3.25 -29.01
C ILE A 484 -9.23 4.20 -29.55
N SER A 485 -8.88 5.48 -29.76
CA SER A 485 -9.81 6.48 -30.31
C SER A 485 -10.31 6.07 -31.69
N GLU A 486 -9.44 5.66 -32.62
CA GLU A 486 -9.85 5.25 -33.98
C GLU A 486 -10.84 4.08 -33.96
N GLN A 487 -10.61 3.10 -33.08
CA GLN A 487 -11.49 1.95 -32.91
C GLN A 487 -12.82 2.36 -32.28
N PHE A 488 -12.78 3.23 -31.27
CA PHE A 488 -13.96 3.81 -30.64
C PHE A 488 -14.81 4.59 -31.66
N THR A 489 -14.21 5.51 -32.41
CA THR A 489 -14.88 6.32 -33.43
C THR A 489 -15.52 5.43 -34.51
N ALA A 490 -14.84 4.36 -34.92
CA ALA A 490 -15.39 3.41 -35.90
C ALA A 490 -16.63 2.67 -35.38
N MET A 491 -16.69 2.37 -34.08
CA MET A 491 -17.84 1.70 -33.46
C MET A 491 -19.01 2.66 -33.17
N ILE A 492 -18.73 3.83 -32.59
CA ILE A 492 -19.76 4.81 -32.20
C ILE A 492 -20.47 5.37 -33.44
N ARG A 493 -19.75 5.57 -34.56
CA ARG A 493 -20.33 5.98 -35.85
C ARG A 493 -21.39 5.00 -36.36
N ARG A 494 -21.27 3.70 -36.01
CA ARG A 494 -22.24 2.66 -36.38
C ARG A 494 -23.27 2.41 -35.29
N LYS A 495 -23.16 3.08 -34.13
CA LYS A 495 -23.94 2.82 -32.92
C LYS A 495 -23.97 1.32 -32.54
N ALA A 496 -22.88 0.61 -32.81
CA ALA A 496 -22.79 -0.82 -32.54
C ALA A 496 -22.70 -1.05 -31.02
N PHE A 497 -23.48 -2.00 -30.50
CA PHE A 497 -23.53 -2.39 -29.08
C PHE A 497 -23.89 -1.27 -28.07
N LEU A 498 -24.28 -0.09 -28.55
CA LEU A 498 -24.58 1.07 -27.69
C LEU A 498 -25.75 0.80 -26.72
N HIS A 499 -26.75 0.03 -27.17
CA HIS A 499 -27.90 -0.36 -26.34
C HIS A 499 -27.55 -1.15 -25.08
N TRP A 500 -26.36 -1.76 -25.00
CA TRP A 500 -25.91 -2.42 -23.76
C TRP A 500 -25.51 -1.41 -22.68
N TYR A 501 -25.06 -0.23 -23.07
CA TYR A 501 -24.67 0.83 -22.14
C TYR A 501 -25.84 1.73 -21.80
N THR A 502 -26.62 2.14 -22.81
CA THR A 502 -27.80 2.98 -22.59
C THR A 502 -28.92 2.24 -21.85
N GLY A 503 -28.97 0.91 -21.98
CA GLY A 503 -29.87 0.07 -21.20
C GLY A 503 -29.60 0.08 -19.68
N GLU A 504 -28.39 0.45 -19.27
CA GLU A 504 -27.98 0.55 -17.86
C GLU A 504 -28.09 2.00 -17.32
N GLY A 505 -28.63 2.92 -18.12
CA GLY A 505 -28.90 4.31 -17.70
C GLY A 505 -27.91 5.36 -18.20
N MET A 506 -26.91 4.97 -19.00
CA MET A 506 -25.90 5.88 -19.56
C MET A 506 -26.44 6.67 -20.77
N ASP A 507 -26.09 7.97 -20.88
CA ASP A 507 -26.47 8.78 -22.05
C ASP A 507 -25.45 8.66 -23.20
N GLU A 508 -25.91 8.82 -24.45
CA GLU A 508 -25.03 8.90 -25.62
C GLU A 508 -24.07 10.13 -25.54
N MET A 509 -24.45 11.17 -24.79
CA MET A 509 -23.63 12.35 -24.58
C MET A 509 -22.34 12.04 -23.82
N GLU A 510 -22.37 11.15 -22.82
CA GLU A 510 -21.19 10.72 -22.05
C GLU A 510 -20.13 10.06 -22.93
N PHE A 511 -20.55 9.32 -23.97
CA PHE A 511 -19.61 8.75 -24.95
C PHE A 511 -18.89 9.83 -25.75
N THR A 512 -19.61 10.88 -26.11
CA THR A 512 -19.06 11.99 -26.90
C THR A 512 -18.11 12.83 -26.05
N GLU A 513 -18.45 13.05 -24.77
CA GLU A 513 -17.58 13.73 -23.80
C GLU A 513 -16.29 12.95 -23.57
N ALA A 514 -16.37 11.64 -23.34
CA ALA A 514 -15.18 10.80 -23.15
C ALA A 514 -14.31 10.75 -24.42
N GLU A 515 -14.90 10.73 -25.62
CA GLU A 515 -14.16 10.83 -26.89
C GLU A 515 -13.48 12.19 -27.03
N SER A 516 -14.16 13.28 -26.68
CA SER A 516 -13.57 14.62 -26.72
C SER A 516 -12.38 14.72 -25.77
N ASN A 517 -12.54 14.31 -24.51
CA ASN A 517 -11.49 14.38 -23.50
C ASN A 517 -10.27 13.53 -23.87
N LEU A 518 -10.48 12.36 -24.49
CA LEU A 518 -9.38 11.53 -25.01
C LEU A 518 -8.62 12.24 -26.14
N ASN A 519 -9.32 12.90 -27.06
CA ASN A 519 -8.71 13.65 -28.16
C ASN A 519 -7.99 14.91 -27.67
N ASP A 520 -8.52 15.56 -26.64
CA ASP A 520 -7.89 16.71 -25.98
C ASP A 520 -6.58 16.28 -25.31
N LEU A 521 -6.59 15.14 -24.59
CA LEU A 521 -5.37 14.56 -24.01
C LEU A 521 -4.30 14.26 -25.08
N VAL A 522 -4.72 13.65 -26.21
CA VAL A 522 -3.82 13.41 -27.34
C VAL A 522 -3.24 14.71 -27.90
N SER A 523 -4.06 15.74 -28.00
CA SER A 523 -3.66 17.06 -28.48
C SER A 523 -2.67 17.74 -27.53
N GLU A 524 -2.86 17.61 -26.21
CA GLU A 524 -1.90 18.09 -25.20
C GLU A 524 -0.54 17.41 -25.35
N TYR A 525 -0.49 16.08 -25.48
CA TYR A 525 0.78 15.39 -25.73
C TYR A 525 1.46 15.85 -27.02
N GLN A 526 0.69 16.13 -28.07
CA GLN A 526 1.22 16.65 -29.32
C GLN A 526 1.77 18.08 -29.17
N GLN A 527 1.08 18.95 -28.43
CA GLN A 527 1.52 20.32 -28.16
C GLN A 527 2.88 20.34 -27.45
N TYR A 528 3.05 19.54 -26.38
CA TYR A 528 4.33 19.49 -25.67
C TYR A 528 5.43 18.76 -26.44
N GLN A 529 5.08 17.90 -27.39
CA GLN A 529 6.05 17.28 -28.29
C GLN A 529 6.69 18.30 -29.22
N ASP A 530 5.87 19.21 -29.75
CA ASP A 530 6.29 20.23 -30.71
C ASP A 530 6.84 21.50 -30.03
N ALA A 531 6.55 21.70 -28.74
CA ALA A 531 7.04 22.83 -27.96
C ALA A 531 8.58 22.93 -27.96
N THR A 532 9.09 24.15 -28.12
CA THR A 532 10.53 24.47 -28.05
C THR A 532 10.84 25.39 -26.87
N ALA A 533 12.09 25.43 -26.43
CA ALA A 533 12.51 26.27 -25.31
C ALA A 533 12.37 27.79 -25.58
N GLU A 534 12.20 28.20 -26.84
CA GLU A 534 11.94 29.60 -27.22
C GLU A 534 10.47 30.01 -27.04
N ASP A 535 9.55 29.05 -26.87
CA ASP A 535 8.11 29.28 -26.66
C ASP A 535 7.74 29.45 -25.16
N GLY A 536 8.72 29.55 -24.26
CA GLY A 536 8.57 29.50 -22.79
C GLY A 536 7.93 30.71 -22.09
N ASP A 537 7.17 31.54 -22.79
CA ASP A 537 6.35 32.63 -22.19
C ASP A 537 4.86 32.23 -22.10
N PHE A 538 4.56 30.95 -21.85
CA PHE A 538 3.19 30.51 -21.53
C PHE A 538 2.98 30.47 -20.01
N GLU A 539 2.46 31.59 -19.50
CA GLU A 539 1.58 31.76 -18.34
C GLU A 539 2.01 31.10 -17.01
N GLU A 540 2.79 31.87 -16.22
CA GLU A 540 2.57 31.95 -14.76
C GLU A 540 1.16 32.51 -14.48
N GLU A 541 0.11 31.71 -14.61
CA GLU A 541 -1.19 32.00 -14.00
C GLU A 541 -1.51 30.91 -12.97
N GLY A 542 -1.14 31.16 -11.71
CA GLY A 542 -1.46 30.24 -10.61
C GLY A 542 -0.93 30.61 -9.22
N GLU A 543 -0.05 31.60 -9.08
CA GLU A 543 0.42 32.07 -7.76
C GLU A 543 0.07 33.54 -7.49
N GLU A 544 -1.22 33.90 -7.46
CA GLU A 544 -1.68 35.03 -6.65
C GLU A 544 -3.03 34.71 -5.98
N GLU A 545 -3.15 35.11 -4.72
CA GLU A 545 -4.30 35.06 -3.80
C GLU A 545 -4.56 33.76 -3.01
N VAL A 546 -3.83 33.58 -1.90
CA VAL A 546 -4.48 33.52 -0.56
C VAL A 546 -3.60 34.25 0.44
N ALA A 547 -4.07 35.42 0.89
CA ALA A 547 -3.57 36.14 2.06
C ALA A 547 -4.49 35.90 3.26
#